data_AF-A0A3D0MDQ9-F1
#
_entry.id   AF-A0A3D0MDQ9-F1
#
_cell.length_a   1.000
_cell.length_b   1.000
_cell.length_c   1.000
_cell.angle_alpha   90.00
_cell.angle_beta   90.00
_cell.angle_gamma   90.00
#
_symmetry.space_group_name_H-M   'P 1'
#
loop_
_entity.id
_entity.type
_entity.pdbx_description
1 polymer ?
#
loop_
_entity_poly.entity_id
_entity_poly.type
_entity_poly.pdbx_seq_one_letter_code
_entity_poly.pdbx_strand_id
1 'polypeptide(L)'
;MANEPLNPSVTPLYQPRYAENTSGIIAAITACIQAAGGLVTSYPSNTGGVIQALIDLQLAISGGGAGAQSKSVLVPAVSGEPLSLGDAVYIKTSDGRVYKAYNNNSREKANVIGLAKEAVSNAGDQVTVVARGPITGLTGLTVGLDYFLDSNGAISTTAPSGGGVYSVHIGQAISSTQLDVQPNPPVSTT
;
A
#
# COMPACT_ATOMS: atom_id res chain seq x y z
N MET A 1 55.75 -24.49 38.48
CA MET A 1 55.35 -23.30 37.68
C MET A 1 55.85 -23.53 36.27
N ALA A 2 54.99 -24.15 35.46
CA ALA A 2 55.24 -24.36 34.04
C ALA A 2 54.63 -23.15 33.32
N ASN A 3 55.47 -22.28 32.78
CA ASN A 3 55.00 -21.20 31.91
C ASN A 3 55.29 -21.63 30.48
N GLU A 4 54.21 -22.05 29.85
CA GLU A 4 54.07 -22.45 28.45
C GLU A 4 54.64 -21.39 27.49
N PRO A 5 55.25 -21.79 26.36
CA PRO A 5 55.80 -20.86 25.39
C PRO A 5 54.71 -19.96 24.79
N LEU A 6 55.09 -18.69 24.64
CA LEU A 6 54.30 -17.63 24.04
C LEU A 6 53.68 -18.07 22.70
N ASN A 7 52.34 -17.95 22.64
CA ASN A 7 51.47 -18.17 21.49
C ASN A 7 52.09 -17.63 20.17
N PRO A 8 52.18 -18.44 19.10
CA PRO A 8 52.74 -18.02 17.82
C PRO A 8 51.97 -16.82 17.23
N SER A 9 52.72 -15.93 16.59
CA SER A 9 52.27 -14.69 15.96
C SER A 9 51.02 -14.88 15.11
N VAL A 10 49.87 -14.42 15.61
CA VAL A 10 48.73 -14.11 14.75
C VAL A 10 49.08 -12.82 14.03
N THR A 11 49.50 -12.93 12.78
CA THR A 11 49.52 -11.81 11.85
C THR A 11 48.12 -11.18 11.87
N PRO A 12 47.95 -9.87 12.11
CA PRO A 12 46.67 -9.26 11.88
C PRO A 12 46.40 -9.42 10.39
N LEU A 13 45.40 -10.21 10.04
CA LEU A 13 44.84 -10.25 8.70
C LEU A 13 44.28 -8.86 8.42
N TYR A 14 45.13 -7.96 7.94
CA TYR A 14 44.73 -6.71 7.33
C TYR A 14 44.03 -7.09 6.02
N GLN A 15 42.77 -7.50 6.11
CA GLN A 15 41.85 -7.24 5.01
C GLN A 15 41.84 -5.72 4.88
N PRO A 16 42.11 -5.15 3.68
CA PRO A 16 41.88 -3.73 3.49
C PRO A 16 40.40 -3.52 3.82
N ARG A 17 40.14 -2.81 4.93
CA ARG A 17 38.80 -2.31 5.21
C ARG A 17 38.40 -1.56 3.95
N TYR A 18 37.32 -2.00 3.30
CA TYR A 18 36.72 -1.22 2.23
C TYR A 18 36.61 0.22 2.73
N ALA A 19 37.03 1.19 1.92
CA ALA A 19 36.93 2.59 2.32
C ALA A 19 35.47 2.86 2.75
N GLU A 20 35.29 3.38 3.96
CA GLU A 20 33.96 3.67 4.50
C GLU A 20 33.32 4.74 3.62
N ASN A 21 32.53 4.32 2.63
CA ASN A 21 31.78 5.21 1.76
C ASN A 21 30.48 5.65 2.45
N THR A 22 30.62 6.20 3.65
CA THR A 22 29.51 6.61 4.50
C THR A 22 28.63 7.64 3.80
N SER A 23 29.24 8.50 2.97
CA SER A 23 28.53 9.44 2.10
C SER A 23 27.65 8.73 1.05
N GLY A 24 28.19 7.73 0.36
CA GLY A 24 27.44 6.95 -0.63
C GLY A 24 26.34 6.09 -0.02
N ILE A 25 26.60 5.52 1.17
CA ILE A 25 25.60 4.78 1.95
C ILE A 25 24.44 5.69 2.33
N ILE A 26 24.73 6.89 2.85
CA ILE A 26 23.70 7.89 3.19
C ILE A 26 22.92 8.33 1.95
N ALA A 27 23.59 8.54 0.82
CA ALA A 27 22.92 8.91 -0.43
C ALA A 27 21.94 7.81 -0.89
N ALA A 28 22.34 6.54 -0.80
CA ALA A 28 21.47 5.40 -1.12
C ALA A 28 20.27 5.31 -0.17
N ILE A 29 20.49 5.42 1.14
CA ILE A 29 19.40 5.41 2.13
C ILE A 29 18.44 6.59 1.89
N THR A 30 18.98 7.76 1.59
CA THR A 30 18.20 8.96 1.27
C THR A 30 17.29 8.75 0.05
N ALA A 31 17.79 8.10 -1.01
CA ALA A 31 16.97 7.73 -2.16
C ALA A 31 15.84 6.76 -1.76
N CYS A 32 16.11 5.79 -0.89
CA CYS A 32 15.10 4.89 -0.36
C CYS A 32 14.03 5.61 0.48
N ILE A 33 14.42 6.60 1.30
CA ILE A 33 13.48 7.42 2.09
C ILE A 33 12.53 8.16 1.15
N GLN A 34 13.05 8.80 0.10
CA GLN A 34 12.24 9.50 -0.90
C GLN A 34 11.29 8.54 -1.63
N ALA A 35 11.78 7.37 -2.03
CA ALA A 35 10.96 6.35 -2.69
C ALA A 35 9.85 5.80 -1.78
N ALA A 36 10.07 5.79 -0.46
CA ALA A 36 9.07 5.43 0.54
C ALA A 36 8.11 6.59 0.87
N GLY A 37 8.28 7.78 0.28
CA GLY A 37 7.45 8.97 0.57
C GLY A 37 7.81 9.66 1.88
N GLY A 38 8.96 9.33 2.49
CA GLY A 38 9.46 9.96 3.70
C GLY A 38 10.11 11.32 3.45
N LEU A 39 10.18 12.15 4.49
CA LEU A 39 10.92 13.41 4.47
C LEU A 39 12.41 13.14 4.58
N VAL A 40 13.20 13.71 3.68
CA VAL A 40 14.66 13.64 3.72
C VAL A 40 15.23 14.81 4.50
N THR A 41 16.11 14.52 5.45
CA THR A 41 16.95 15.52 6.10
C THR A 41 18.41 15.38 5.67
N SER A 42 19.25 16.34 6.04
CA SER A 42 20.69 16.26 5.78
C SER A 42 21.36 15.41 6.86
N TYR A 43 21.96 14.27 6.48
CA TYR A 43 22.66 13.39 7.41
C TYR A 43 24.18 13.57 7.32
N PRO A 44 24.90 13.65 8.44
CA PRO A 44 26.37 13.74 8.43
C PRO A 44 27.01 12.43 7.93
N SER A 45 28.08 12.51 7.16
CA SER A 45 28.81 11.35 6.60
C SER A 45 29.64 10.58 7.63
N ASN A 46 29.01 10.17 8.72
CA ASN A 46 29.58 9.36 9.80
C ASN A 46 28.58 8.27 10.24
N THR A 47 28.99 7.39 11.13
CA THR A 47 28.15 6.30 11.66
C THR A 47 26.83 6.83 12.24
N GLY A 48 26.85 7.98 12.89
CA GLY A 48 25.65 8.61 13.45
C GLY A 48 24.63 9.02 12.38
N GLY A 49 25.08 9.59 11.25
CA GLY A 49 24.20 9.95 10.15
C GLY A 49 23.63 8.74 9.42
N VAL A 50 24.37 7.63 9.31
CA VAL A 50 23.82 6.37 8.80
C VAL A 50 22.69 5.86 9.70
N ILE A 51 22.90 5.87 11.02
CA ILE A 51 21.87 5.44 11.98
C ILE A 51 20.62 6.31 11.85
N GLN A 52 20.77 7.63 11.81
CA GLN A 52 19.64 8.55 11.67
C GLN A 52 18.88 8.34 10.35
N ALA A 53 19.60 8.19 9.23
CA ALA A 53 18.99 7.91 7.94
C ALA A 53 18.24 6.57 7.93
N LEU A 54 18.74 5.55 8.63
CA LEU A 54 18.05 4.26 8.75
C LEU A 54 16.79 4.34 9.63
N ILE A 55 16.79 5.15 10.68
CA ILE A 55 15.60 5.42 11.50
C ILE A 55 14.54 6.13 10.68
N ASP A 56 14.93 7.16 9.92
CA ASP A 56 14.00 7.90 9.06
C ASP A 56 13.48 7.03 7.91
N LEU A 57 14.30 6.13 7.37
CA LEU A 57 13.85 5.10 6.43
C LEU A 57 12.87 4.11 7.06
N GLN A 58 13.12 3.67 8.29
CA GLN A 58 12.21 2.81 9.03
C GLN A 58 10.86 3.49 9.23
N LEU A 59 10.84 4.76 9.65
CA LEU A 59 9.62 5.57 9.82
C LEU A 59 8.86 5.77 8.51
N ALA A 60 9.60 6.03 7.42
CA ALA A 60 9.03 6.19 6.09
C ALA A 60 8.35 4.90 5.60
N ILE A 61 8.96 3.73 5.87
CA ILE A 61 8.42 2.43 5.42
C ILE A 61 7.33 1.89 6.37
N SER A 62 7.41 2.17 7.67
CA SER A 62 6.45 1.68 8.68
C SER A 62 5.18 2.51 8.80
N GLY A 63 5.07 3.62 8.06
CA GLY A 63 3.94 4.53 8.18
C GLY A 63 3.96 5.35 9.48
N GLY A 64 5.15 5.56 10.07
CA GLY A 64 5.33 6.12 11.41
C GLY A 64 5.72 7.60 11.48
N GLY A 65 5.74 8.33 10.36
CA GLY A 65 5.81 9.79 10.38
C GLY A 65 4.42 10.37 10.67
N ALA A 66 4.32 11.41 11.50
CA ALA A 66 3.08 12.17 11.68
C ALA A 66 2.63 12.71 10.30
N GLY A 67 1.71 12.01 9.64
CA GLY A 67 1.27 12.26 8.26
C GLY A 67 1.51 11.12 7.27
N ALA A 68 2.03 9.97 7.69
CA ALA A 68 2.29 8.84 6.80
C ALA A 68 0.98 8.17 6.37
N GLN A 69 0.71 8.21 5.06
CA GLN A 69 -0.35 7.41 4.46
C GLN A 69 0.06 5.93 4.53
N SER A 70 -0.87 5.06 4.93
CA SER A 70 -0.73 3.60 4.83
C SER A 70 -0.16 3.25 3.46
N LYS A 71 0.85 2.39 3.33
CA LYS A 71 1.30 1.98 1.99
C LYS A 71 0.20 1.15 1.33
N SER A 72 -0.17 1.47 0.09
CA SER A 72 -1.22 0.74 -0.61
C SER A 72 -0.81 -0.72 -0.86
N VAL A 73 -1.68 -1.66 -0.46
CA VAL A 73 -1.57 -3.07 -0.81
C VAL A 73 -2.10 -3.25 -2.22
N LEU A 74 -1.19 -3.51 -3.17
CA LEU A 74 -1.52 -3.66 -4.59
C LEU A 74 -1.61 -5.14 -4.95
N VAL A 75 -2.67 -5.52 -5.65
CA VAL A 75 -2.92 -6.88 -6.12
C VAL A 75 -3.01 -6.87 -7.65
N PRO A 76 -2.05 -7.46 -8.38
CA PRO A 76 -2.16 -7.64 -9.82
C PRO A 76 -3.27 -8.68 -10.11
N ALA A 77 -4.11 -8.39 -11.10
CA ALA A 77 -5.24 -9.22 -11.48
C ALA A 77 -5.55 -9.12 -12.98
N VAL A 78 -6.42 -10.00 -13.46
CA VAL A 78 -6.94 -9.98 -14.83
C VAL A 78 -8.40 -9.57 -14.81
N SER A 79 -8.75 -8.56 -15.61
CA SER A 79 -10.12 -8.07 -15.71
C SER A 79 -11.03 -9.07 -16.42
N GLY A 80 -12.27 -9.17 -15.96
CA GLY A 80 -13.35 -9.94 -16.59
C GLY A 80 -14.29 -9.10 -17.44
N GLU A 81 -14.21 -7.78 -17.30
CA GLU A 81 -14.99 -6.77 -18.01
C GLU A 81 -14.21 -5.45 -18.06
N PRO A 82 -14.62 -4.45 -18.86
CA PRO A 82 -14.03 -3.12 -18.80
C PRO A 82 -14.19 -2.50 -17.39
N LEU A 83 -13.11 -1.95 -16.85
CA LEU A 83 -13.08 -1.29 -15.54
C LEU A 83 -12.58 0.14 -15.69
N SER A 84 -13.06 1.01 -14.81
CA SER A 84 -12.57 2.38 -14.66
C SER A 84 -11.74 2.52 -13.39
N LEU A 85 -10.86 3.52 -13.35
CA LEU A 85 -10.19 3.93 -12.12
C LEU A 85 -11.24 4.18 -11.03
N GLY A 86 -11.03 3.57 -9.87
CA GLY A 86 -11.91 3.71 -8.71
C GLY A 86 -13.10 2.77 -8.68
N ASP A 87 -13.33 1.96 -9.72
CA ASP A 87 -14.37 0.93 -9.68
C ASP A 87 -14.06 -0.06 -8.54
N ALA A 88 -15.02 -0.28 -7.66
CA ALA A 88 -14.99 -1.35 -6.68
C ALA A 88 -15.12 -2.69 -7.38
N VAL A 89 -14.25 -3.63 -7.02
CA VAL A 89 -14.16 -4.92 -7.70
C VAL A 89 -14.22 -6.10 -6.74
N TYR A 90 -14.75 -7.21 -7.24
CA TYR A 90 -14.75 -8.51 -6.58
C TYR A 90 -14.07 -9.55 -7.48
N ILE A 91 -13.65 -10.67 -6.90
CA ILE A 91 -13.17 -11.83 -7.67
C ILE A 91 -14.34 -12.76 -7.92
N LYS A 92 -14.62 -13.06 -9.19
CA LYS A 92 -15.64 -14.03 -9.54
C LYS A 92 -15.09 -15.45 -9.44
N THR A 93 -15.74 -16.30 -8.64
CA THR A 93 -15.23 -17.64 -8.32
C THR A 93 -15.12 -18.55 -9.55
N SER A 94 -15.97 -18.34 -10.56
CA SER A 94 -16.04 -19.22 -11.74
C SER A 94 -14.83 -19.13 -12.66
N ASP A 95 -14.13 -18.00 -12.70
CA ASP A 95 -13.01 -17.75 -13.62
C ASP A 95 -11.80 -17.07 -12.97
N GLY A 96 -11.88 -16.67 -11.70
CA GLY A 96 -10.81 -16.03 -10.96
C GLY A 96 -10.48 -14.62 -11.42
N ARG A 97 -11.30 -14.01 -12.28
CA ARG A 97 -11.09 -12.66 -12.80
C ARG A 97 -11.78 -11.61 -11.94
N VAL A 98 -11.32 -10.37 -12.06
CA VAL A 98 -11.92 -9.24 -11.35
C VAL A 98 -13.04 -8.59 -12.18
N TYR A 99 -14.17 -8.36 -11.53
CA TYR A 99 -15.37 -7.76 -12.11
C TYR A 99 -15.86 -6.65 -11.18
N LYS A 100 -16.72 -5.76 -11.68
CA LYS A 100 -17.35 -4.71 -10.87
C LYS A 100 -18.17 -5.32 -9.75
N ALA A 101 -18.04 -4.77 -8.55
CA ALA A 101 -18.81 -5.18 -7.39
C ALA A 101 -20.22 -4.55 -7.42
N TYR A 102 -21.18 -5.22 -6.79
CA TYR A 102 -22.57 -4.77 -6.75
C TYR A 102 -23.14 -4.99 -5.34
N ASN A 103 -23.72 -3.94 -4.77
CA ASN A 103 -24.41 -4.05 -3.47
C ASN A 103 -25.76 -4.78 -3.54
N ASN A 104 -26.40 -4.88 -4.70
CA ASN A 104 -27.82 -5.27 -4.85
C ASN A 104 -28.04 -6.55 -5.66
N ASN A 105 -27.07 -7.46 -5.70
CA ASN A 105 -27.16 -8.66 -6.55
C ASN A 105 -26.96 -9.97 -5.78
N SER A 106 -25.72 -10.26 -5.39
CA SER A 106 -25.38 -11.47 -4.65
C SER A 106 -24.27 -11.16 -3.65
N ARG A 107 -24.15 -11.99 -2.62
CA ARG A 107 -23.09 -11.82 -1.62
C ARG A 107 -21.69 -11.94 -2.20
N GLU A 108 -21.51 -12.75 -3.25
CA GLU A 108 -20.24 -12.85 -3.98
C GLU A 108 -19.87 -11.51 -4.62
N LYS A 109 -20.82 -10.90 -5.34
CA LYS A 109 -20.62 -9.60 -6.00
C LYS A 109 -20.44 -8.44 -5.02
N ALA A 110 -21.00 -8.55 -3.82
CA ALA A 110 -20.80 -7.58 -2.76
C ALA A 110 -19.47 -7.78 -2.00
N ASN A 111 -18.76 -8.87 -2.22
CA ASN A 111 -17.50 -9.15 -1.53
C ASN A 111 -16.33 -8.42 -2.18
N VAL A 112 -16.20 -7.13 -1.87
CA VAL A 112 -15.20 -6.24 -2.45
C VAL A 112 -13.79 -6.61 -1.99
N ILE A 113 -12.87 -6.75 -2.95
CA ILE A 113 -11.45 -6.98 -2.67
C ILE A 113 -10.62 -5.69 -2.70
N GLY A 114 -11.14 -4.61 -3.30
CA GLY A 114 -10.45 -3.34 -3.46
C GLY A 114 -11.04 -2.49 -4.58
N LEU A 115 -10.29 -1.44 -4.95
CA LEU A 115 -10.63 -0.55 -6.07
C LEU A 115 -9.64 -0.71 -7.22
N ALA A 116 -10.11 -0.64 -8.46
CA ALA A 116 -9.25 -0.64 -9.65
C ALA A 116 -8.37 0.63 -9.67
N LYS A 117 -7.06 0.45 -9.81
CA LYS A 117 -6.07 1.54 -9.78
C LYS A 117 -5.95 2.28 -11.12
N GLU A 118 -6.45 1.68 -12.20
CA GLU A 118 -6.46 2.27 -13.53
C GLU A 118 -7.66 1.76 -14.32
N ALA A 119 -7.96 2.46 -15.42
CA ALA A 119 -8.96 2.00 -16.37
C ALA A 119 -8.38 0.94 -17.30
N VAL A 120 -9.18 -0.07 -17.62
CA VAL A 120 -8.90 -1.09 -18.64
C VAL A 120 -10.10 -1.23 -19.57
N SER A 121 -9.82 -1.45 -20.86
CA SER A 121 -10.85 -1.33 -21.90
C SER A 121 -11.52 -2.65 -22.23
N ASN A 122 -10.85 -3.78 -22.00
CA ASN A 122 -11.34 -5.09 -22.42
C ASN A 122 -11.20 -6.13 -21.31
N ALA A 123 -12.09 -7.13 -21.34
CA ALA A 123 -11.89 -8.34 -20.56
C ALA A 123 -10.59 -9.05 -20.98
N GLY A 124 -9.82 -9.51 -19.99
CA GLY A 124 -8.52 -10.14 -20.19
C GLY A 124 -7.35 -9.17 -20.05
N ASP A 125 -7.59 -7.86 -19.99
CA ASP A 125 -6.56 -6.87 -19.72
C ASP A 125 -6.04 -7.00 -18.28
N GLN A 126 -4.73 -6.79 -18.09
CA GLN A 126 -4.10 -6.74 -16.78
C GLN A 126 -4.53 -5.47 -16.04
N VAL A 127 -4.85 -5.60 -14.76
CA VAL A 127 -5.26 -4.49 -13.89
C VAL A 127 -4.67 -4.67 -12.50
N THR A 128 -4.34 -3.56 -11.86
CA THR A 128 -3.90 -3.49 -10.46
C THR A 128 -5.07 -3.07 -9.60
N VAL A 129 -5.30 -3.81 -8.52
CA VAL A 129 -6.31 -3.47 -7.52
C VAL A 129 -5.63 -2.93 -6.27
N VAL A 130 -6.10 -1.80 -5.76
CA VAL A 130 -5.75 -1.30 -4.42
C VAL A 130 -6.64 -2.02 -3.41
N ALA A 131 -6.11 -3.04 -2.76
CA ALA A 131 -6.86 -3.83 -1.78
C ALA A 131 -6.99 -3.12 -0.43
N ARG A 132 -5.94 -2.41 -0.01
CA ARG A 132 -5.93 -1.52 1.16
C ARG A 132 -5.02 -0.32 0.94
N GLY A 133 -5.19 0.77 1.69
CA GLY A 133 -4.35 1.96 1.63
C GLY A 133 -4.84 3.01 0.61
N PRO A 134 -4.11 4.11 0.42
CA PRO A 134 -4.53 5.24 -0.40
C PRO A 134 -4.58 4.85 -1.88
N ILE A 135 -5.72 5.12 -2.51
CA ILE A 135 -5.83 5.24 -3.96
C ILE A 135 -5.83 6.73 -4.31
N THR A 136 -5.25 7.08 -5.46
CA THR A 136 -5.15 8.47 -5.94
C THR A 136 -5.77 8.60 -7.32
N GLY A 137 -5.99 9.84 -7.79
CA GLY A 137 -6.56 10.10 -9.12
C GLY A 137 -8.08 10.04 -9.17
N LEU A 138 -8.73 9.84 -8.02
CA LEU A 138 -10.18 9.98 -7.90
C LEU A 138 -10.58 11.46 -7.98
N THR A 139 -11.88 11.72 -8.13
CA THR A 139 -12.41 13.08 -8.16
C THR A 139 -13.72 13.15 -7.39
N GLY A 140 -14.10 14.34 -6.93
CA GLY A 140 -15.38 14.58 -6.25
C GLY A 140 -15.48 13.97 -4.86
N LEU A 141 -14.36 13.59 -4.23
CA LEU A 141 -14.40 13.08 -2.87
C LEU A 141 -14.59 14.22 -1.85
N THR A 142 -15.32 13.93 -0.77
CA THR A 142 -15.48 14.85 0.35
C THR A 142 -14.64 14.36 1.52
N VAL A 143 -13.61 15.14 1.88
CA VAL A 143 -12.62 14.78 2.91
C VAL A 143 -13.30 14.43 4.23
N GLY A 144 -12.86 13.33 4.85
CA GLY A 144 -13.35 12.85 6.14
C GLY A 144 -14.62 12.01 6.06
N LEU A 145 -15.29 11.92 4.90
CA LEU A 145 -16.46 11.06 4.75
C LEU A 145 -16.08 9.61 4.43
N ASP A 146 -16.88 8.70 4.97
CA ASP A 146 -16.88 7.29 4.61
C ASP A 146 -17.59 7.06 3.28
N TYR A 147 -17.03 6.14 2.51
CA TYR A 147 -17.57 5.69 1.23
C TYR A 147 -17.96 4.22 1.32
N PHE A 148 -19.10 3.90 0.71
CA PHE A 148 -19.73 2.60 0.69
C PHE A 148 -19.91 2.11 -0.74
N LEU A 149 -20.02 0.80 -0.92
CA LEU A 149 -20.31 0.19 -2.22
C LEU A 149 -21.70 0.61 -2.71
N ASP A 150 -21.75 1.13 -3.92
CA ASP A 150 -22.99 1.35 -4.65
C ASP A 150 -23.22 0.20 -5.68
N SER A 151 -24.26 0.34 -6.48
CA SER A 151 -24.47 -0.47 -7.67
C SER A 151 -23.40 -0.18 -8.75
N ASN A 152 -23.10 -1.19 -9.57
CA ASN A 152 -22.23 -1.07 -10.75
C ASN A 152 -20.77 -0.65 -10.47
N GLY A 153 -20.20 -1.04 -9.33
CA GLY A 153 -18.81 -0.76 -8.97
C GLY A 153 -18.56 0.68 -8.50
N ALA A 154 -19.56 1.55 -8.46
CA ALA A 154 -19.40 2.90 -7.94
C ALA A 154 -19.30 2.91 -6.40
N ILE A 155 -18.83 4.03 -5.86
CA ILE A 155 -18.78 4.29 -4.42
C ILE A 155 -19.63 5.52 -4.08
N SER A 156 -20.29 5.49 -2.92
CA SER A 156 -21.21 6.54 -2.47
C SER A 156 -20.99 6.87 -1.00
N THR A 157 -21.22 8.12 -0.61
CA THR A 157 -21.22 8.54 0.81
C THR A 157 -22.47 8.11 1.57
N THR A 158 -23.47 7.59 0.87
CA THR A 158 -24.71 7.08 1.47
C THR A 158 -24.62 5.58 1.60
N ALA A 159 -24.63 5.08 2.84
CA ALA A 159 -24.68 3.65 3.10
C ALA A 159 -25.94 3.04 2.45
N PRO A 160 -25.83 1.90 1.72
CA PRO A 160 -26.97 1.19 1.17
C PRO A 160 -27.95 0.82 2.29
N SER A 161 -29.24 1.01 2.03
CA SER A 161 -30.31 0.70 2.98
C SER A 161 -31.52 0.12 2.24
N GLY A 162 -32.40 -0.57 2.97
CA GLY A 162 -33.52 -1.34 2.42
C GLY A 162 -33.21 -2.83 2.29
N GLY A 163 -34.23 -3.66 2.14
CA GLY A 163 -34.06 -5.12 2.01
C GLY A 163 -33.42 -5.51 0.67
N GLY A 164 -32.62 -6.59 0.69
CA GLY A 164 -32.04 -7.18 -0.53
C GLY A 164 -30.77 -6.49 -1.04
N VAL A 165 -30.13 -5.64 -0.23
CA VAL A 165 -28.81 -5.08 -0.51
C VAL A 165 -27.79 -5.45 0.56
N TYR A 166 -26.51 -5.28 0.22
CA TYR A 166 -25.37 -5.50 1.08
C TYR A 166 -24.67 -4.18 1.34
N SER A 167 -24.58 -3.79 2.62
CA SER A 167 -23.77 -2.65 3.03
C SER A 167 -22.32 -3.07 3.15
N VAL A 168 -21.44 -2.39 2.41
CA VAL A 168 -20.00 -2.63 2.36
C VAL A 168 -19.32 -1.28 2.52
N HIS A 169 -18.61 -1.08 3.62
CA HIS A 169 -17.70 0.05 3.75
C HIS A 169 -16.47 -0.19 2.88
N ILE A 170 -16.07 0.83 2.12
CA ILE A 170 -14.96 0.77 1.16
C ILE A 170 -13.73 1.49 1.69
N GLY A 171 -13.92 2.60 2.40
CA GLY A 171 -12.82 3.45 2.85
C GLY A 171 -13.27 4.85 3.23
N GLN A 172 -12.31 5.69 3.62
CA GLN A 172 -12.55 7.08 4.00
C GLN A 172 -11.75 8.03 3.12
N ALA A 173 -12.33 9.15 2.71
CA ALA A 173 -11.63 10.15 1.91
C ALA A 173 -10.61 10.93 2.74
N ILE A 174 -9.34 10.86 2.33
CA ILE A 174 -8.24 11.60 2.97
C ILE A 174 -7.95 12.93 2.25
N SER A 175 -8.40 13.07 1.00
CA SER A 175 -8.41 14.32 0.24
C SER A 175 -9.57 14.29 -0.78
N SER A 176 -9.76 15.36 -1.54
CA SER A 176 -10.77 15.39 -2.62
C SER A 176 -10.46 14.47 -3.80
N THR A 177 -9.26 13.88 -3.84
CA THR A 177 -8.76 13.02 -4.91
C THR A 177 -8.15 11.71 -4.41
N GLN A 178 -8.18 11.48 -3.09
CA GLN A 178 -7.62 10.30 -2.46
C GLN A 178 -8.58 9.67 -1.45
N LEU A 179 -8.70 8.35 -1.52
CA LEU A 179 -9.47 7.52 -0.60
C LEU A 179 -8.53 6.51 0.05
N ASP A 180 -8.55 6.39 1.37
CA ASP A 180 -7.88 5.29 2.06
C ASP A 180 -8.78 4.05 2.01
N VAL A 181 -8.42 3.10 1.15
CA VAL A 181 -9.20 1.91 0.84
C VAL A 181 -9.07 0.91 1.98
N GLN A 182 -10.19 0.50 2.55
CA GLN A 182 -10.30 -0.46 3.65
C GLN A 182 -11.60 -1.27 3.55
N PRO A 183 -11.77 -2.14 2.53
CA PRO A 183 -13.04 -2.83 2.33
C PRO A 183 -13.36 -3.78 3.49
N ASN A 184 -14.59 -3.68 3.99
CA ASN A 184 -15.12 -4.57 5.02
C ASN A 184 -15.99 -5.68 4.42
N PRO A 185 -16.15 -6.82 5.11
CA PRO A 185 -17.05 -7.87 4.65
C PRO A 185 -18.50 -7.36 4.48
N PRO A 186 -19.24 -7.85 3.46
CA PRO A 186 -20.61 -7.41 3.21
C PRO A 186 -21.56 -7.82 4.35
N VAL A 187 -22.34 -6.84 4.82
CA VAL A 187 -23.42 -7.02 5.80
C VAL A 187 -24.76 -6.91 5.08
N SER A 188 -25.62 -7.93 5.20
CA SER A 188 -26.97 -7.89 4.63
C SER A 188 -27.82 -6.88 5.39
N THR A 189 -28.48 -5.97 4.68
CA THR A 189 -29.48 -5.09 5.28
C THR A 189 -30.83 -5.80 5.32
N THR A 190 -31.61 -5.54 6.36
CA THR A 190 -32.96 -6.10 6.58
C THR A 190 -34.01 -5.05 6.24
#